data_AF-A0A6P7H2H8-F1
#
_entry.id   AF-A0A6P7H2H8-F1
#
_cell.length_a   1.000
_cell.length_b   1.000
_cell.length_c   1.000
_cell.angle_alpha   90.00
_cell.angle_beta   90.00
_cell.angle_gamma   90.00
#
_symmetry.space_group_name_H-M   'P 1'
#
loop_
_entity.id
_entity.type
_entity.pdbx_description
1 polymer ?
#
loop_
_entity_poly.entity_id
_entity_poly.type
_entity_poly.pdbx_seq_one_letter_code
_entity_poly.pdbx_strand_id
1 'polypeptide(L)'
;VIDFGSSCYEQNRVYTYIQSRFYRAPEVILGARYGMPIDMWSLGCILAELLTGFPLLPGEDEADQLACIMELLGLPPQRLLDQSKRAKNFISSKGIPRYCTCSTLTDGTVVMNGGLSRRGKPRGPPGSKDLKRALKGCDDPLFLDFIQRCLEWDPDARMTPSAALRHGWLRRRLPRPPNEKEQSSAGVARSTPTGPRTPKSSGIFSNNRVQLNDDRSSTLHSGKLPPVT
;
A
#
# COMPACT_ATOMS: atom_id res chain seq x y z
N VAL A 1 -24.25 10.94 1.93
CA VAL A 1 -23.67 10.53 3.23
C VAL A 1 -24.66 10.93 4.31
N ILE A 2 -24.97 10.02 5.24
CA ILE A 2 -25.93 10.21 6.33
C ILE A 2 -25.30 9.71 7.65
N ASP A 3 -26.00 9.88 8.78
CA ASP A 3 -25.58 9.42 10.12
C ASP A 3 -24.25 10.01 10.63
N PHE A 4 -24.25 11.32 10.89
CA PHE A 4 -23.11 12.03 11.50
C PHE A 4 -23.04 11.86 13.03
N GLY A 5 -23.78 10.92 13.63
CA GLY A 5 -23.82 10.72 15.08
C GLY A 5 -22.49 10.27 15.69
N SER A 6 -21.60 9.71 14.87
CA SER A 6 -20.22 9.34 15.27
C SER A 6 -19.15 10.29 14.74
N SER A 7 -19.53 11.39 14.07
CA SER A 7 -18.58 12.36 13.54
C SER A 7 -17.96 13.22 14.64
N CYS A 8 -16.70 13.60 14.47
CA CYS A 8 -16.02 14.51 15.38
C CYS A 8 -15.04 15.40 14.62
N TYR A 9 -14.73 16.57 15.18
CA TYR A 9 -13.58 17.35 14.73
C TYR A 9 -12.30 16.61 15.08
N GLU A 10 -11.28 16.69 14.23
CA GLU A 10 -10.00 15.97 14.43
C GLU A 10 -9.32 16.32 15.76
N GLN A 11 -9.48 17.55 16.24
CA GLN A 11 -8.92 17.99 17.53
C GLN A 11 -9.69 17.45 18.74
N ASN A 12 -10.95 17.01 18.55
CA ASN A 12 -11.89 16.63 19.60
C ASN A 12 -12.29 15.15 19.49
N ARG A 13 -11.29 14.26 19.46
CA ARG A 13 -11.49 12.81 19.37
C ARG A 13 -11.89 12.25 20.74
N VAL A 14 -13.06 11.60 20.80
CA VAL A 14 -13.64 11.09 22.05
C VAL A 14 -13.48 9.58 22.22
N TYR A 15 -13.60 8.81 21.13
CA TYR A 15 -13.71 7.35 21.19
C TYR A 15 -12.54 6.66 20.50
N THR A 16 -12.07 5.55 21.07
CA THR A 16 -10.99 4.72 20.50
C THR A 16 -11.51 3.55 19.66
N TYR A 17 -12.77 3.16 19.86
CA TYR A 17 -13.46 2.12 19.11
C TYR A 17 -14.56 2.76 18.25
N ILE A 18 -14.23 3.01 16.97
CA ILE A 18 -15.08 3.72 16.01
C ILE A 18 -15.14 2.96 14.68
N GLN A 19 -15.97 3.43 13.74
CA GLN A 19 -16.24 2.80 12.44
C GLN A 19 -16.91 1.42 12.55
N SER A 20 -17.66 1.04 11.52
CA SER A 20 -18.12 -0.34 11.36
C SER A 20 -16.96 -1.25 10.97
N ARG A 21 -16.90 -2.47 11.54
CA ARG A 21 -15.70 -3.33 11.54
C ARG A 21 -15.08 -3.57 10.17
N PHE A 22 -15.88 -3.93 9.16
CA PHE A 22 -15.38 -4.25 7.81
C PHE A 22 -14.73 -3.05 7.11
N TYR A 23 -15.05 -1.84 7.55
CA TYR A 23 -14.59 -0.57 6.99
C TYR A 23 -13.63 0.16 7.93
N ARG A 24 -13.23 -0.48 9.04
CA ARG A 24 -12.39 0.14 10.08
C ARG A 24 -10.93 0.16 9.65
N ALA A 25 -10.29 1.31 9.80
CA ALA A 25 -8.90 1.53 9.43
C ALA A 25 -7.93 0.84 10.41
N PRO A 26 -6.72 0.43 9.96
CA PRO A 26 -5.76 -0.29 10.79
C PRO A 26 -5.26 0.53 11.98
N GLU A 27 -5.08 1.84 11.84
CA GLU A 27 -4.66 2.72 12.93
C GLU A 27 -5.67 2.76 14.09
N VAL A 28 -6.96 2.57 13.81
CA VAL A 28 -8.01 2.48 14.85
C VAL A 28 -7.88 1.16 15.60
N ILE A 29 -7.70 0.04 14.88
CA ILE A 29 -7.55 -1.29 15.49
C ILE A 29 -6.26 -1.36 16.33
N LEU A 30 -5.16 -0.87 15.79
CA LEU A 30 -3.84 -0.84 16.42
C LEU A 30 -3.74 0.20 17.55
N GLY A 31 -4.69 1.13 17.66
CA GLY A 31 -4.69 2.18 18.68
C GLY A 31 -3.58 3.21 18.46
N ALA A 32 -3.26 3.50 17.21
CA ALA A 32 -2.45 4.64 16.82
C ALA A 32 -3.32 5.92 16.78
N ARG A 33 -2.66 7.06 16.55
CA ARG A 33 -3.37 8.32 16.33
C ARG A 33 -4.14 8.24 15.02
N TYR A 34 -5.47 8.33 15.07
CA TYR A 34 -6.32 8.40 13.88
C TYR A 34 -6.77 9.83 13.57
N GLY A 35 -7.20 10.07 12.34
CA GLY A 35 -7.71 11.35 11.83
C GLY A 35 -8.58 11.14 10.58
N MET A 36 -8.73 12.17 9.75
CA MET A 36 -9.52 12.09 8.50
C MET A 36 -9.17 10.92 7.55
N PRO A 37 -7.91 10.43 7.45
CA PRO A 37 -7.58 9.31 6.57
C PRO A 37 -8.35 8.00 6.82
N ILE A 38 -8.99 7.82 7.97
CA ILE A 38 -9.81 6.62 8.24
C ILE A 38 -11.01 6.52 7.29
N ASP A 39 -11.53 7.66 6.83
CA ASP A 39 -12.69 7.70 5.93
C ASP A 39 -12.28 7.28 4.51
N MET A 40 -11.05 7.59 4.10
CA MET A 40 -10.49 7.15 2.82
C MET A 40 -10.25 5.64 2.80
N TRP A 41 -9.88 5.06 3.95
CA TRP A 41 -9.84 3.61 4.11
C TRP A 41 -11.23 2.99 3.94
N SER A 42 -12.24 3.51 4.66
CA SER A 42 -13.62 3.04 4.53
C SER A 42 -14.12 3.14 3.09
N LEU A 43 -13.82 4.23 2.39
CA LEU A 43 -14.16 4.42 0.99
C LEU A 43 -13.58 3.31 0.10
N GLY A 44 -12.29 2.97 0.27
CA GLY A 44 -11.65 1.87 -0.47
C GLY A 44 -12.38 0.53 -0.27
N CYS A 45 -12.69 0.19 0.98
CA CYS A 45 -13.45 -1.02 1.30
C CYS A 45 -14.86 -1.02 0.68
N ILE A 46 -15.58 0.10 0.76
CA ILE A 46 -16.94 0.24 0.22
C ILE A 46 -16.93 0.10 -1.31
N LEU A 47 -15.99 0.74 -2.01
CA LEU A 47 -15.90 0.66 -3.47
C LEU A 47 -15.59 -0.77 -3.95
N ALA A 48 -14.73 -1.49 -3.22
CA ALA A 48 -14.46 -2.90 -3.49
C ALA A 48 -15.70 -3.78 -3.26
N GLU A 49 -16.47 -3.50 -2.22
CA GLU A 49 -17.72 -4.21 -1.94
C GLU A 49 -18.80 -3.90 -2.98
N LEU A 50 -18.95 -2.65 -3.42
CA LEU A 50 -19.86 -2.28 -4.49
C LEU A 50 -19.53 -2.97 -5.82
N LEU A 51 -18.24 -3.16 -6.13
CA LEU A 51 -17.82 -3.89 -7.32
C LEU A 51 -18.13 -5.39 -7.23
N THR A 52 -17.88 -6.00 -6.06
CA THR A 52 -17.87 -7.47 -5.93
C THR A 52 -19.15 -8.05 -5.35
N GLY A 53 -19.98 -7.24 -4.69
CA GLY A 53 -21.14 -7.65 -3.91
C GLY A 53 -20.80 -8.25 -2.53
N PHE A 54 -19.53 -8.26 -2.12
CA PHE A 54 -19.08 -8.85 -0.85
C PHE A 54 -18.08 -7.93 -0.13
N PRO A 55 -18.08 -7.87 1.21
CA PRO A 55 -17.08 -7.08 1.94
C PRO A 55 -15.66 -7.54 1.63
N LEU A 56 -14.78 -6.58 1.29
CA LEU A 56 -13.38 -6.87 0.96
C LEU A 56 -12.62 -7.52 2.14
N LEU A 57 -12.91 -7.03 3.35
CA LEU A 57 -12.24 -7.40 4.60
C LEU A 57 -13.28 -7.85 5.66
N PRO A 58 -13.82 -9.08 5.55
CA PRO A 58 -14.91 -9.57 6.39
C PRO A 58 -14.41 -10.20 7.70
N GLY A 59 -13.82 -9.39 8.58
CA GLY A 59 -13.29 -9.84 9.88
C GLY A 59 -14.37 -10.10 10.94
N GLU A 60 -14.19 -11.14 11.75
CA GLU A 60 -15.15 -11.55 12.79
C GLU A 60 -15.10 -10.68 14.05
N ASP A 61 -13.89 -10.26 14.40
CA ASP A 61 -13.56 -9.36 15.50
C ASP A 61 -12.34 -8.50 15.11
N GLU A 62 -11.81 -7.69 16.04
CA GLU A 62 -10.69 -6.80 15.73
C GLU A 62 -9.41 -7.55 15.30
N ALA A 63 -9.14 -8.72 15.89
CA ALA A 63 -7.96 -9.50 15.57
C ALA A 63 -8.10 -10.16 14.19
N ASP A 64 -9.27 -10.74 13.90
CA ASP A 64 -9.56 -11.33 12.59
C ASP A 64 -9.71 -10.25 11.49
N GLN A 65 -10.16 -9.04 11.83
CA GLN A 65 -10.15 -7.90 10.91
C GLN A 65 -8.72 -7.53 10.52
N LEU A 66 -7.80 -7.43 11.47
CA LEU A 66 -6.40 -7.14 11.17
C LEU A 66 -5.73 -8.31 10.43
N ALA A 67 -6.12 -9.56 10.69
CA ALA A 67 -5.67 -10.72 9.92
C ALA A 67 -6.10 -10.64 8.45
N CYS A 68 -7.36 -10.26 8.16
CA CYS A 68 -7.83 -10.02 6.79
C CYS A 68 -7.00 -8.92 6.09
N ILE A 69 -6.66 -7.86 6.83
CA ILE A 69 -5.86 -6.75 6.30
C ILE A 69 -4.44 -7.25 5.96
N MET A 70 -3.78 -7.93 6.89
CA MET A 70 -2.42 -8.43 6.67
C MET A 70 -2.35 -9.47 5.56
N GLU A 71 -3.35 -10.35 5.46
CA GLU A 71 -3.46 -11.33 4.38
C GLU A 71 -3.45 -10.65 3.00
N LEU A 72 -4.13 -9.49 2.86
CA LEU A 72 -4.23 -8.72 1.63
C LEU A 72 -3.04 -7.78 1.36
N LEU A 73 -2.55 -7.09 2.39
CA LEU A 73 -1.61 -5.96 2.25
C LEU A 73 -0.20 -6.25 2.78
N GLY A 74 0.05 -7.44 3.30
CA GLY A 74 1.30 -7.75 3.98
C GLY A 74 1.36 -7.19 5.41
N LEU A 75 2.55 -7.17 5.99
CA LEU A 75 2.74 -6.69 7.36
C LEU A 75 2.64 -5.15 7.43
N PRO A 76 2.11 -4.59 8.53
CA PRO A 76 2.18 -3.15 8.77
C PRO A 76 3.65 -2.68 8.88
N PRO A 77 3.96 -1.45 8.43
CA PRO A 77 5.29 -0.90 8.57
C PRO A 77 5.66 -0.69 10.04
N GLN A 78 6.94 -0.88 10.37
CA GLN A 78 7.42 -0.83 11.76
C GLN A 78 7.09 0.51 12.45
N ARG A 79 7.21 1.62 11.73
CA ARG A 79 6.85 2.96 12.23
C ARG A 79 5.41 3.04 12.74
N LEU A 80 4.47 2.40 12.05
CA LEU A 80 3.07 2.37 12.50
C LEU A 80 2.92 1.54 13.78
N LEU A 81 3.63 0.42 13.88
CA LEU A 81 3.62 -0.43 15.08
C LEU A 81 4.19 0.28 16.31
N ASP A 82 5.28 1.02 16.13
CA ASP A 82 5.93 1.76 17.22
C ASP A 82 5.02 2.86 17.79
N GLN A 83 4.16 3.45 16.96
CA GLN A 83 3.19 4.47 17.35
C GLN A 83 1.86 3.90 17.87
N SER A 84 1.70 2.58 17.83
CA SER A 84 0.43 1.89 18.09
C SER A 84 0.38 1.32 19.51
N LYS A 85 -0.55 1.83 20.34
CA LYS A 85 -0.68 1.40 21.74
C LYS A 85 -1.08 -0.08 21.90
N ARG A 86 -1.78 -0.65 20.92
CA ARG A 86 -2.33 -2.01 20.96
C ARG A 86 -1.59 -3.00 20.06
N ALA A 87 -0.48 -2.60 19.41
CA ALA A 87 0.24 -3.47 18.46
C ALA A 87 0.63 -4.83 19.06
N LYS A 88 1.07 -4.85 20.32
CA LYS A 88 1.49 -6.07 21.04
C LYS A 88 0.37 -7.11 21.21
N ASN A 89 -0.90 -6.69 21.08
CA ASN A 89 -2.07 -7.59 21.15
C ASN A 89 -2.22 -8.40 19.86
N PHE A 90 -1.64 -7.96 18.76
CA PHE A 90 -1.81 -8.56 17.43
C PHE A 90 -0.51 -9.09 16.84
N ILE A 91 0.63 -8.53 17.24
CA ILE A 91 1.95 -8.92 16.75
C ILE A 91 2.84 -9.24 17.95
N SER A 92 3.58 -10.34 17.84
CA SER A 92 4.54 -10.77 18.87
C SER A 92 5.80 -9.89 18.88
N SER A 93 6.62 -10.01 19.92
CA SER A 93 7.91 -9.32 20.02
C SER A 93 8.91 -9.71 18.91
N LYS A 94 8.69 -10.86 18.24
CA LYS A 94 9.50 -11.33 17.11
C LYS A 94 8.99 -10.81 15.75
N GLY A 95 8.00 -9.91 15.74
CA GLY A 95 7.39 -9.40 14.51
C GLY A 95 6.40 -10.36 13.84
N ILE A 96 6.12 -11.52 14.46
CA ILE A 96 5.20 -12.51 13.91
C ILE A 96 3.76 -12.14 14.31
N PRO A 97 2.81 -12.02 13.34
CA PRO A 97 1.39 -11.86 13.64
C PRO A 97 0.86 -13.02 14.46
N ARG A 98 0.08 -12.72 15.50
CA ARG A 98 -0.42 -13.73 16.44
C ARG A 98 -1.47 -14.67 15.84
N TYR A 99 -2.04 -14.34 14.68
CA TYR A 99 -2.93 -15.25 13.94
C TYR A 99 -2.15 -16.28 13.12
N CYS A 100 -0.84 -16.09 12.94
CA CYS A 100 0.03 -16.98 12.18
C CYS A 100 0.80 -17.94 13.09
N THR A 101 1.25 -19.03 12.50
CA THR A 101 2.24 -19.94 13.09
C THR A 101 3.52 -19.91 12.25
N CYS A 102 4.65 -20.26 12.86
CA CYS A 102 5.92 -20.39 12.14
C CYS A 102 6.43 -21.82 12.21
N SER A 103 6.89 -22.34 11.09
CA SER A 103 7.53 -23.64 10.97
C SER A 103 8.89 -23.48 10.31
N THR A 104 9.91 -24.14 10.86
CA THR A 104 11.24 -24.18 10.25
C THR A 104 11.35 -25.42 9.38
N LEU A 105 11.71 -25.25 8.11
CA LEU A 105 11.98 -26.35 7.19
C LEU A 105 13.32 -27.01 7.50
N THR A 106 13.59 -28.16 6.87
CA THR A 106 14.82 -28.93 7.06
C THR A 106 16.08 -28.19 6.62
N ASP A 107 15.96 -27.21 5.72
CA ASP A 107 17.04 -26.34 5.25
C ASP A 107 17.28 -25.11 6.15
N GLY A 108 16.52 -24.96 7.24
CA GLY A 108 16.58 -23.82 8.15
C GLY A 108 15.70 -22.64 7.76
N THR A 109 15.00 -22.69 6.62
CA THR A 109 14.07 -21.64 6.19
C THR A 109 12.87 -21.55 7.14
N VAL A 110 12.58 -20.36 7.66
CA VAL A 110 11.39 -20.10 8.49
C VAL A 110 10.23 -19.69 7.59
N VAL A 111 9.14 -20.45 7.64
CA VAL A 111 7.92 -20.18 6.88
C VAL A 111 6.81 -19.74 7.82
N MET A 112 6.07 -18.71 7.43
CA MET A 112 4.87 -18.28 8.14
C MET A 112 3.65 -18.94 7.52
N ASN A 113 2.88 -19.63 8.34
CA ASN A 113 1.61 -20.23 7.96
C ASN A 113 0.46 -19.37 8.50
N GLY A 114 -0.63 -19.36 7.73
CA GLY A 114 -1.89 -18.75 8.13
C GLY A 114 -2.52 -19.40 9.37
N GLY A 115 -3.71 -18.91 9.73
CA GLY A 115 -4.50 -19.42 10.85
C GLY A 115 -5.97 -19.55 10.51
N LEU A 116 -6.78 -19.87 11.53
CA LEU A 116 -8.23 -19.95 11.41
C LEU A 116 -8.88 -18.86 12.26
N SER A 117 -9.96 -18.26 11.75
CA SER A 117 -10.85 -17.42 12.53
C SER A 117 -11.59 -18.24 13.60
N ARG A 118 -12.30 -17.57 14.51
CA ARG A 118 -13.12 -18.25 15.53
C ARG A 118 -14.16 -19.18 14.92
N ARG A 119 -14.75 -18.81 13.78
CA ARG A 119 -15.70 -19.65 13.03
C ARG A 119 -15.03 -20.63 12.05
N GLY A 120 -13.72 -20.84 12.15
CA GLY A 120 -12.98 -21.79 11.32
C GLY A 120 -12.68 -21.32 9.89
N LYS A 121 -12.80 -20.01 9.59
CA LYS A 121 -12.45 -19.49 8.26
C LYS A 121 -10.93 -19.37 8.12
N PRO A 122 -10.32 -19.88 7.05
CA PRO A 122 -8.88 -19.75 6.85
C PRO A 122 -8.47 -18.30 6.56
N ARG A 123 -7.32 -17.91 7.11
CA ARG A 123 -6.59 -16.67 6.85
C ARG A 123 -5.18 -17.04 6.43
N GLY A 124 -4.78 -16.72 5.20
CA GLY A 124 -3.43 -16.94 4.71
C GLY A 124 -2.37 -16.07 5.42
N PRO A 125 -1.07 -16.38 5.26
CA PRO A 125 -0.01 -15.55 5.80
C PRO A 125 -0.03 -14.13 5.17
N PRO A 126 0.70 -13.16 5.74
CA PRO A 126 0.68 -11.79 5.26
C PRO A 126 1.04 -11.67 3.77
N GLY A 127 0.25 -10.92 3.00
CA GLY A 127 0.46 -10.69 1.57
C GLY A 127 0.17 -11.89 0.66
N SER A 128 -0.38 -12.98 1.21
CA SER A 128 -0.71 -14.17 0.40
C SER A 128 -1.95 -14.01 -0.46
N LYS A 129 -2.80 -13.01 -0.19
CA LYS A 129 -3.99 -12.72 -0.99
C LYS A 129 -3.74 -11.55 -1.92
N ASP A 130 -3.78 -11.83 -3.22
CA ASP A 130 -3.70 -10.83 -4.27
C ASP A 130 -4.97 -9.96 -4.35
N LEU A 131 -4.79 -8.64 -4.54
CA LEU A 131 -5.88 -7.66 -4.62
C LEU A 131 -6.79 -7.89 -5.82
N LYS A 132 -6.23 -8.20 -7.00
CA LYS A 132 -7.03 -8.48 -8.20
C LYS A 132 -7.91 -9.71 -7.98
N ARG A 133 -7.39 -10.77 -7.36
CA ARG A 133 -8.18 -11.94 -6.95
C ARG A 133 -9.25 -11.58 -5.92
N ALA A 134 -8.92 -10.73 -4.94
CA ALA A 134 -9.89 -10.23 -3.96
C ALA A 134 -11.04 -9.45 -4.62
N LEU A 135 -10.74 -8.73 -5.70
CA LEU A 135 -11.68 -7.98 -6.54
C LEU A 135 -12.26 -8.82 -7.69
N LYS A 136 -12.39 -10.14 -7.49
CA LYS A 136 -13.04 -11.07 -8.44
C LYS A 136 -12.47 -11.03 -9.86
N GLY A 137 -11.17 -10.78 -10.00
CA GLY A 137 -10.49 -10.73 -11.29
C GLY A 137 -10.59 -9.40 -12.02
N CYS A 138 -10.91 -8.30 -11.32
CA CYS A 138 -10.94 -6.96 -11.91
C CYS A 138 -9.62 -6.61 -12.64
N ASP A 139 -9.74 -6.23 -13.91
CA ASP A 139 -8.62 -5.91 -14.79
C ASP A 139 -8.43 -4.40 -15.06
N ASP A 140 -9.21 -3.50 -14.43
CA ASP A 140 -9.03 -2.04 -14.59
C ASP A 140 -7.85 -1.56 -13.74
N PRO A 141 -6.67 -1.28 -14.33
CA PRO A 141 -5.47 -0.95 -13.55
C PRO A 141 -5.63 0.35 -12.77
N LEU A 142 -6.43 1.30 -13.27
CA LEU A 142 -6.68 2.56 -12.58
C LEU A 142 -7.56 2.37 -11.35
N PHE A 143 -8.49 1.40 -11.39
CA PHE A 143 -9.29 1.06 -10.22
C PHE A 143 -8.44 0.33 -9.17
N LEU A 144 -7.62 -0.64 -9.59
CA LEU A 144 -6.72 -1.35 -8.68
C LEU A 144 -5.78 -0.38 -7.96
N ASP A 145 -5.16 0.55 -8.70
CA ASP A 145 -4.32 1.62 -8.14
C ASP A 145 -5.11 2.51 -7.17
N PHE A 146 -6.33 2.93 -7.55
CA PHE A 146 -7.19 3.75 -6.67
C PHE A 146 -7.47 3.04 -5.33
N ILE A 147 -7.85 1.76 -5.37
CA ILE A 147 -8.12 0.97 -4.17
C ILE A 147 -6.85 0.80 -3.34
N GLN A 148 -5.71 0.49 -3.96
CA GLN A 148 -4.44 0.35 -3.26
C GLN A 148 -4.05 1.64 -2.52
N ARG A 149 -4.21 2.81 -3.15
CA ARG A 149 -3.89 4.09 -2.52
C ARG A 149 -4.88 4.50 -1.42
N CYS A 150 -6.12 4.01 -1.46
CA CYS A 150 -7.07 4.14 -0.34
C CYS A 150 -6.72 3.22 0.84
N LEU A 151 -6.13 2.05 0.56
CA LEU A 151 -5.82 1.02 1.55
C LEU A 151 -4.36 1.06 2.01
N GLU A 152 -3.69 2.20 1.89
CA GLU A 152 -2.33 2.38 2.38
C GLU A 152 -2.27 2.24 3.91
N TRP A 153 -1.25 1.54 4.42
CA TRP A 153 -1.08 1.30 5.86
C TRP A 153 -0.82 2.60 6.62
N ASP A 154 0.10 3.42 6.10
CA ASP A 154 0.44 4.70 6.70
C ASP A 154 -0.66 5.73 6.35
N PRO A 155 -1.41 6.24 7.35
CA PRO A 155 -2.47 7.22 7.11
C PRO A 155 -1.95 8.51 6.46
N ASP A 156 -0.68 8.87 6.64
CA ASP A 156 -0.09 10.06 6.05
C ASP A 156 0.23 9.86 4.55
N ALA A 157 0.47 8.62 4.13
CA ALA A 157 0.70 8.26 2.72
C ALA A 157 -0.61 7.93 1.98
N ARG A 158 -1.70 7.68 2.73
CA ARG A 158 -3.01 7.32 2.19
C ARG A 158 -3.59 8.46 1.35
N MET A 159 -4.19 8.10 0.23
CA MET A 159 -4.78 9.06 -0.71
C MET A 159 -5.81 9.96 -0.01
N THR A 160 -5.70 11.27 -0.19
CA THR A 160 -6.68 12.24 0.31
C THR A 160 -7.87 12.37 -0.65
N PRO A 161 -9.04 12.89 -0.21
CA PRO A 161 -10.18 13.11 -1.10
C PRO A 161 -9.85 14.01 -2.30
N SER A 162 -9.06 15.06 -2.08
CA SER A 162 -8.60 15.95 -3.16
C SER A 162 -7.73 15.23 -4.18
N ALA A 163 -6.83 14.35 -3.73
CA ALA A 163 -6.01 13.53 -4.62
C ALA A 163 -6.86 12.49 -5.37
N ALA A 164 -7.85 11.88 -4.68
CA ALA A 164 -8.78 10.93 -5.26
C ALA A 164 -9.58 11.53 -6.43
N LEU A 165 -10.12 12.74 -6.27
CA LEU A 165 -10.85 13.44 -7.35
C LEU A 165 -9.99 13.71 -8.59
N ARG A 166 -8.66 13.85 -8.41
CA ARG A 166 -7.70 14.03 -9.50
C ARG A 166 -7.15 12.72 -10.06
N HIS A 167 -7.48 11.58 -9.45
CA HIS A 167 -7.01 10.27 -9.87
C HIS A 167 -7.49 9.91 -11.27
N GLY A 168 -6.66 9.23 -12.07
CA GLY A 168 -6.99 8.85 -13.45
C GLY A 168 -8.29 8.05 -13.57
N TRP A 169 -8.57 7.19 -12.58
CA TRP A 169 -9.82 6.41 -12.50
C TRP A 169 -11.08 7.27 -12.47
N LEU A 170 -11.10 8.33 -11.65
CA LEU A 170 -12.24 9.25 -11.56
C LEU A 170 -12.22 10.31 -12.67
N ARG A 171 -11.06 10.88 -13.02
CA ARG A 171 -10.96 11.88 -14.10
C ARG A 171 -11.41 11.35 -15.46
N ARG A 172 -11.21 10.06 -15.75
CA ARG A 172 -11.72 9.44 -16.99
C ARG A 172 -13.26 9.39 -17.03
N ARG A 173 -13.91 9.36 -15.87
CA ARG A 173 -15.36 9.11 -15.72
C ARG A 173 -16.17 10.36 -15.37
N LEU A 174 -15.53 11.43 -14.91
CA LEU A 174 -16.19 12.69 -14.57
C LEU A 174 -16.16 13.66 -15.76
N PRO A 175 -17.26 14.39 -16.03
CA PRO A 175 -17.26 15.49 -17.00
C PRO A 175 -16.15 16.49 -16.68
N ARG A 176 -15.45 16.99 -17.70
CA ARG A 176 -14.50 18.08 -17.49
C ARG A 176 -15.28 19.30 -16.98
N PRO A 177 -14.83 19.99 -15.93
CA PRO A 177 -15.45 21.25 -15.54
C PRO A 177 -15.34 22.23 -16.73
N PRO A 178 -16.39 23.03 -17.00
CA PRO A 178 -16.34 24.02 -18.07
C PRO A 178 -15.38 25.16 -17.67
N ASN A 179 -14.07 24.99 -17.88
CA ASN A 179 -13.05 26.05 -18.06
C ASN A 179 -11.56 25.62 -18.09
N GLU A 180 -11.20 24.37 -18.38
CA GLU A 180 -9.81 24.07 -18.76
C GLU A 180 -9.63 24.25 -20.27
N LYS A 181 -9.31 25.49 -20.69
CA LYS A 181 -8.94 25.82 -22.07
C LYS A 181 -7.79 24.91 -22.52
N GLU A 182 -7.97 24.28 -23.67
CA GLU A 182 -6.96 23.52 -24.39
C GLU A 182 -5.77 24.44 -24.71
N GLN A 183 -4.62 24.22 -24.07
CA GLN A 183 -3.34 24.56 -24.66
C GLN A 183 -2.84 23.32 -25.40
N SER A 184 -3.45 23.03 -26.56
CA SER A 184 -2.80 22.21 -27.57
C SER A 184 -1.78 23.10 -28.28
N SER A 185 -0.52 22.79 -28.03
CA SER A 185 0.66 23.33 -28.70
C SER A 185 0.49 23.24 -30.22
N ALA A 186 0.50 24.40 -30.89
CA ALA A 186 0.71 24.50 -32.33
C ALA A 186 2.13 23.99 -32.66
N GLY A 187 2.21 22.76 -33.17
CA GLY A 187 3.43 22.12 -33.62
C GLY A 187 3.40 21.86 -35.12
N VAL A 188 3.78 22.89 -35.89
CA VAL A 188 4.48 22.86 -37.19
C VAL A 188 4.16 21.70 -38.14
N ALA A 189 3.37 22.00 -39.18
CA ALA A 189 3.33 21.20 -40.40
C ALA A 189 4.70 21.27 -41.11
N ARG A 190 5.32 20.11 -41.36
CA ARG A 190 6.43 19.99 -42.30
C ARG A 190 6.15 18.86 -43.29
N SER A 191 6.06 19.27 -44.54
CA SER A 191 5.85 18.46 -45.74
C SER A 191 6.97 17.44 -45.95
N THR A 192 6.58 16.21 -46.26
CA THR A 192 7.43 15.15 -46.82
C THR A 192 7.64 15.36 -48.32
N PRO A 193 8.84 15.03 -48.85
CA PRO A 193 8.94 14.50 -50.19
C PRO A 193 9.47 13.07 -50.20
N THR A 194 9.03 12.38 -51.25
CA THR A 194 9.15 10.98 -51.60
C THR A 194 10.54 10.56 -52.09
N GLY A 195 10.88 9.28 -51.91
CA GLY A 195 11.96 8.60 -52.64
C GLY A 195 12.44 7.30 -51.97
N PRO A 196 12.37 6.13 -52.64
CA PRO A 196 12.94 4.88 -52.12
C PRO A 196 14.30 4.59 -52.75
N ARG A 197 15.27 4.08 -51.97
CA ARG A 197 16.43 3.33 -52.47
C ARG A 197 17.06 2.46 -51.36
N THR A 198 17.61 1.34 -51.82
CA THR A 198 17.95 0.06 -51.18
C THR A 198 19.20 0.06 -50.28
N PRO A 199 19.43 -1.01 -49.48
CA PRO A 199 20.52 -1.09 -48.52
C PRO A 199 21.79 -1.74 -49.10
N LYS A 200 22.97 -1.32 -48.62
CA LYS A 200 24.21 -2.11 -48.68
C LYS A 200 24.98 -2.00 -47.36
N SER A 201 25.58 -3.14 -47.02
CA SER A 201 26.25 -3.52 -45.79
C SER A 201 27.66 -2.94 -45.63
N SER A 202 28.18 -3.03 -44.39
CA SER A 202 29.43 -3.74 -43.99
C SER A 202 30.36 -2.96 -43.02
N GLY A 203 30.97 -3.72 -42.09
CA GLY A 203 32.11 -3.33 -41.23
C GLY A 203 31.72 -2.89 -39.81
N ILE A 204 31.58 -3.78 -38.80
CA ILE A 204 32.64 -4.46 -38.01
C ILE A 204 33.65 -3.47 -37.39
N PHE A 205 33.60 -3.27 -36.05
CA PHE A 205 34.62 -3.74 -35.09
C PHE A 205 34.43 -3.18 -33.66
N SER A 206 34.42 -4.14 -32.73
CA SER A 206 34.98 -4.16 -31.35
C SER A 206 34.59 -3.18 -30.24
N ASN A 207 34.08 -3.80 -29.18
CA ASN A 207 34.57 -3.77 -27.79
C ASN A 207 34.95 -2.42 -27.16
N ASN A 208 34.26 -2.08 -26.05
CA ASN A 208 34.94 -2.25 -24.76
C ASN A 208 34.00 -2.42 -23.57
N ARG A 209 34.25 -3.54 -22.90
CA ARG A 209 33.86 -3.93 -21.55
C ARG A 209 34.55 -3.00 -20.56
N VAL A 210 33.81 -2.41 -19.63
CA VAL A 210 34.40 -1.82 -18.41
C VAL A 210 34.24 -2.82 -17.29
N GLN A 211 35.37 -3.29 -16.80
CA GLN A 211 35.54 -4.21 -15.69
C GLN A 211 35.86 -3.38 -14.43
N LEU A 212 35.39 -3.89 -13.30
CA LEU A 212 35.70 -3.44 -11.94
C LEU A 212 37.20 -3.24 -11.68
N ASN A 213 37.52 -2.35 -10.72
CA ASN A 213 38.56 -2.63 -9.74
C ASN A 213 38.30 -1.88 -8.42
N ASP A 214 38.43 -2.64 -7.34
CA ASP A 214 38.75 -2.23 -5.97
C ASP A 214 40.19 -1.68 -5.89
N ASP A 215 40.43 -0.75 -4.95
CA ASP A 215 41.55 -0.76 -4.00
C ASP A 215 41.38 0.44 -3.04
N ARG A 216 41.10 0.22 -1.75
CA ARG A 216 42.02 -0.02 -0.63
C ARG A 216 42.83 1.20 -0.13
N SER A 217 42.51 1.55 1.13
CA SER A 217 43.46 1.84 2.23
C SER A 217 44.01 3.25 2.42
N SER A 218 43.60 3.89 3.53
CA SER A 218 44.52 4.66 4.38
C SER A 218 44.11 4.55 5.86
N THR A 219 44.97 3.89 6.62
CA THR A 219 45.09 3.78 8.08
C THR A 219 45.54 5.10 8.71
N LEU A 220 44.96 5.53 9.83
CA LEU A 220 45.54 5.73 11.19
C LEU A 220 45.18 7.18 11.63
N HIS A 221 44.72 7.51 12.84
CA HIS A 221 45.36 7.36 14.15
C HIS A 221 44.37 7.64 15.30
N SER A 222 44.71 7.10 16.46
CA SER A 222 44.04 7.09 17.77
C SER A 222 43.89 8.45 18.47
N GLY A 223 42.86 8.58 19.31
CA GLY A 223 42.80 9.54 20.42
C GLY A 223 41.73 9.13 21.43
N LYS A 224 42.16 8.76 22.65
CA LYS A 224 41.34 8.23 23.75
C LYS A 224 41.45 9.18 24.95
N LEU A 225 40.40 9.17 25.79
CA LEU A 225 40.27 9.63 27.21
C LEU A 225 39.64 11.02 27.45
N PRO A 226 39.03 11.29 28.63
CA PRO A 226 38.31 10.43 29.61
C PRO A 226 36.95 11.06 30.07
N PRO A 227 36.17 10.44 30.99
CA PRO A 227 34.89 10.99 31.44
C PRO A 227 35.03 11.95 32.63
N VAL A 228 34.09 12.88 32.76
CA VAL A 228 33.97 13.80 33.90
C VAL A 228 32.58 13.63 34.53
N THR A 229 32.63 13.19 35.80
CA THR A 229 31.66 13.20 36.93
C THR A 229 30.17 13.15 36.65
#